data_AF-A0A8H7KDA4-F1
#
_entry.id   AF-A0A8H7KDA4-F1
#
_cell.length_a   1.000
_cell.length_b   1.000
_cell.length_c   1.000
_cell.angle_alpha   90.00
_cell.angle_beta   90.00
_cell.angle_gamma   90.00
#
_symmetry.space_group_name_H-M   'P 1'
#
loop_
_entity.id
_entity.type
_entity.pdbx_description
1 polymer ?
#
loop_
_entity_poly.entity_id
_entity_poly.type
_entity_poly.pdbx_seq_one_letter_code
_entity_poly.pdbx_strand_id
1 'polypeptide(L)'
;MTAEDALEAMVAGVDGIVVSNHGGRQLDGVPSTLEMLPEIADVVKGRIPVVFDGGISTGSDVFKALALGADLCLIGRYALWGLAYDGQKGVEAVLHILERELWRTMVLSGASSISKISRSMVGIAKRDGFGVSKL
;
A
#
# COMPACT_ATOMS: atom_id res chain seq x y z
N MET A 1 14.05 4.35 -4.08
CA MET A 1 12.95 3.48 -3.57
C MET A 1 13.55 2.12 -3.26
N THR A 2 14.44 2.09 -2.27
CA THR A 2 15.13 0.88 -1.82
C THR A 2 15.26 0.91 -0.30
N ALA A 3 15.57 -0.24 0.28
CA ALA A 3 15.88 -0.35 1.71
C ALA A 3 17.09 0.51 2.14
N GLU A 4 18.10 0.68 1.30
CA GLU A 4 19.27 1.52 1.59
C GLU A 4 18.89 2.99 1.74
N ASP A 5 18.12 3.54 0.79
CA ASP A 5 17.61 4.92 0.87
C ASP A 5 16.81 5.14 2.16
N ALA A 6 16.02 4.14 2.58
CA ALA A 6 15.22 4.21 3.79
C ALA A 6 16.08 4.27 5.05
N LEU A 7 17.17 3.49 5.10
CA LEU A 7 18.14 3.55 6.21
C LEU A 7 18.83 4.90 6.29
N GLU A 8 19.26 5.46 5.16
CA GLU A 8 19.88 6.79 5.11
C GLU A 8 18.91 7.89 5.56
N ALA A 9 17.65 7.83 5.11
CA ALA A 9 16.62 8.77 5.53
C ALA A 9 16.39 8.72 7.06
N MET A 10 16.38 7.52 7.65
CA MET A 10 16.25 7.36 9.10
C MET A 10 17.46 7.91 9.86
N VAL A 11 18.68 7.73 9.34
CA VAL A 11 19.90 8.33 9.91
C VAL A 11 19.83 9.86 9.86
N ALA A 12 19.24 10.41 8.79
CA ALA A 12 18.99 11.84 8.65
C ALA A 12 17.87 12.38 9.57
N GLY A 13 17.14 11.50 10.28
CA GLY A 13 16.14 11.89 11.27
C GLY A 13 14.79 12.33 10.69
N VAL A 14 14.37 11.77 9.55
CA VAL A 14 13.03 12.05 8.98
C VAL A 14 11.91 11.47 9.84
N ASP A 15 10.74 12.10 9.81
CA ASP A 15 9.56 11.65 10.57
C ASP A 15 8.78 10.51 9.90
N GLY A 16 9.08 10.18 8.65
CA GLY A 16 8.35 9.16 7.89
C GLY A 16 8.89 9.00 6.47
N ILE A 17 8.53 7.89 5.83
CA ILE A 17 8.96 7.55 4.47
C ILE A 17 7.73 7.27 3.61
N VAL A 18 7.72 7.78 2.38
CA VAL A 18 6.70 7.44 1.37
C VAL A 18 7.32 6.51 0.32
N VAL A 19 6.85 5.26 0.26
CA VAL A 19 7.21 4.31 -0.80
C VAL A 19 6.41 4.64 -2.05
N SER A 20 7.06 5.33 -2.99
CA SER A 20 6.46 5.84 -4.21
C SER A 20 7.43 5.81 -5.39
N ASN A 21 6.88 5.57 -6.58
CA ASN A 21 7.53 5.84 -7.87
C ASN A 21 6.84 6.99 -8.63
N HIS A 22 6.16 7.88 -7.88
CA HIS A 22 5.43 9.02 -8.40
C HIS A 22 4.28 8.63 -9.35
N GLY A 23 3.64 7.48 -9.08
CA GLY A 23 2.57 6.93 -9.91
C GLY A 23 3.02 6.48 -11.30
N GLY A 24 4.30 6.09 -11.45
CA GLY A 24 4.91 5.64 -12.69
C GLY A 24 5.21 6.76 -13.69
N ARG A 25 5.50 7.97 -13.19
CA ARG A 25 5.63 9.18 -14.03
C ARG A 25 7.01 9.81 -14.04
N GLN A 26 7.96 9.24 -13.30
CA GLN A 26 9.33 9.75 -13.20
C GLN A 26 10.27 8.84 -13.98
N LEU A 27 10.82 7.81 -13.33
CA LEU A 27 11.67 6.83 -13.99
C LEU A 27 10.84 5.61 -14.41
N ASP A 28 10.80 5.33 -15.71
CA ASP A 28 10.17 4.12 -16.26
C ASP A 28 11.05 2.88 -16.05
N GLY A 29 10.43 1.70 -15.98
CA GLY A 29 11.11 0.42 -15.77
C GLY A 29 11.55 0.14 -14.32
N VAL A 30 11.21 1.01 -13.36
CA VAL A 30 11.42 0.73 -11.94
C VAL A 30 10.42 -0.32 -11.43
N PRO A 31 10.74 -1.06 -10.35
CA PRO A 31 9.80 -1.98 -9.73
C PRO A 31 8.49 -1.31 -9.32
N SER A 32 7.45 -2.13 -9.13
CA SER A 32 6.22 -1.65 -8.51
C SER A 32 6.48 -1.23 -7.06
N THR A 33 5.79 -0.19 -6.58
CA THR A 33 5.92 0.26 -5.19
C THR A 33 5.57 -0.85 -4.19
N LEU A 34 4.60 -1.71 -4.52
CA LEU A 34 4.16 -2.82 -3.66
C LEU A 34 5.23 -3.90 -3.54
N GLU A 35 6.06 -4.10 -4.57
CA GLU A 35 7.17 -5.04 -4.55
C GLU A 35 8.31 -4.57 -3.64
N MET A 36 8.54 -3.25 -3.57
CA MET A 36 9.59 -2.66 -2.73
C MET A 36 9.14 -2.41 -1.28
N LEU A 37 7.84 -2.33 -1.03
CA LEU A 37 7.29 -2.04 0.29
C LEU A 37 7.78 -3.00 1.39
N PRO A 38 7.82 -4.34 1.20
CA PRO A 38 8.26 -5.27 2.23
C PRO A 38 9.68 -5.03 2.73
N GLU A 39 10.65 -4.86 1.82
CA GLU A 39 12.06 -4.66 2.22
C GLU A 39 12.26 -3.34 2.96
N ILE A 40 11.55 -2.28 2.55
CA ILE A 40 11.60 -0.97 3.19
C ILE A 40 10.98 -1.05 4.58
N ALA A 41 9.81 -1.68 4.71
CA ALA A 41 9.17 -1.87 6.02
C ALA A 41 10.06 -2.70 6.97
N ASP A 42 10.73 -3.73 6.44
CA ASP A 42 11.61 -4.62 7.20
C ASP A 42 12.87 -3.90 7.74
N VAL A 43 13.36 -2.84 7.09
CA VAL A 43 14.44 -2.00 7.63
C VAL A 43 13.95 -0.89 8.55
N VAL A 44 12.78 -0.32 8.27
CA VAL A 44 12.17 0.73 9.10
C VAL A 44 11.75 0.19 10.47
N LYS A 45 11.26 -1.06 10.52
CA LYS A 45 10.89 -1.79 11.75
C LYS A 45 9.95 -1.00 12.67
N GLY A 46 9.01 -0.26 12.09
CA GLY A 46 8.02 0.53 12.83
C GLY A 46 8.59 1.69 13.64
N ARG A 47 9.85 2.10 13.40
CA ARG A 47 10.45 3.26 14.11
C ARG A 47 9.85 4.59 13.66
N ILE A 48 9.46 4.67 12.39
CA ILE A 48 8.76 5.80 11.79
C ILE A 48 7.66 5.27 10.86
N PRO A 49 6.58 6.03 10.60
CA PRO A 49 5.55 5.64 9.66
C PRO A 49 6.06 5.39 8.25
N VAL A 50 5.61 4.28 7.65
CA VAL A 50 5.79 3.94 6.24
C VAL A 50 4.48 4.21 5.51
N VAL A 51 4.47 5.24 4.68
CA VAL A 51 3.34 5.58 3.82
C VAL A 51 3.54 4.93 2.45
N PHE A 52 2.46 4.44 1.85
CA PHE A 52 2.49 3.76 0.56
C PHE A 52 1.61 4.47 -0.47
N ASP A 53 2.10 4.60 -1.71
CA ASP A 53 1.27 4.98 -2.85
C ASP A 53 1.58 4.13 -4.10
N GLY A 54 0.77 4.31 -5.14
CA GLY A 54 0.97 3.67 -6.44
C GLY A 54 0.02 2.51 -6.68
N GLY A 55 -0.87 2.68 -7.66
CA GLY A 55 -1.71 1.58 -8.16
C GLY A 55 -2.90 1.16 -7.29
N ILE A 56 -3.16 1.79 -6.15
CA ILE A 56 -4.37 1.51 -5.35
C ILE A 56 -5.61 1.82 -6.18
N SER A 57 -6.41 0.78 -6.42
CA SER A 57 -7.65 0.86 -7.19
C SER A 57 -8.84 0.22 -6.48
N THR A 58 -8.57 -0.68 -5.53
CA THR A 58 -9.58 -1.38 -4.74
C THR A 58 -9.22 -1.38 -3.26
N GLY A 59 -10.19 -1.66 -2.39
CA GLY A 59 -9.93 -1.85 -0.96
C GLY A 59 -9.01 -3.05 -0.66
N SER A 60 -8.97 -4.05 -1.54
CA SER A 60 -8.04 -5.19 -1.40
C SER A 60 -6.58 -4.79 -1.63
N ASP A 61 -6.32 -3.74 -2.40
CA ASP A 61 -4.97 -3.22 -2.60
C ASP A 61 -4.47 -2.51 -1.35
N VAL A 62 -5.35 -1.74 -0.69
CA VAL A 62 -5.08 -1.15 0.62
C VAL A 62 -4.77 -2.24 1.64
N PHE A 63 -5.58 -3.31 1.69
CA PHE A 63 -5.34 -4.44 2.59
C PHE A 63 -3.97 -5.08 2.39
N LYS A 64 -3.55 -5.31 1.13
CA LYS A 64 -2.23 -5.88 0.82
C LYS A 64 -1.11 -4.96 1.28
N ALA A 65 -1.20 -3.66 1.01
CA ALA A 65 -0.19 -2.70 1.44
C ALA A 65 -0.03 -2.67 2.97
N LEU A 66 -1.15 -2.60 3.70
CA LEU A 66 -1.15 -2.68 5.16
C LEU A 66 -0.54 -4.01 5.66
N ALA A 67 -0.92 -5.13 5.05
CA ALA A 67 -0.38 -6.45 5.40
C ALA A 67 1.14 -6.57 5.14
N LEU A 68 1.66 -5.83 4.16
CA LEU A 68 3.07 -5.87 3.77
C LEU A 68 3.95 -4.88 4.55
N GLY A 69 3.35 -3.99 5.36
CA GLY A 69 4.07 -3.12 6.29
C GLY A 69 3.87 -1.62 6.08
N ALA A 70 2.87 -1.20 5.30
CA ALA A 70 2.46 0.20 5.29
C ALA A 70 1.63 0.56 6.52
N ASP A 71 1.81 1.76 7.06
CA ASP A 71 0.99 2.38 8.10
C ASP A 71 -0.15 3.22 7.51
N LEU A 72 0.06 3.79 6.32
CA LEU A 72 -0.89 4.65 5.61
C LEU A 72 -0.83 4.41 4.11
N CYS A 73 -1.96 4.55 3.43
CA CYS A 73 -2.08 4.45 1.98
C CYS A 73 -2.58 5.78 1.37
N LEU A 74 -1.96 6.21 0.26
CA LEU A 74 -2.37 7.40 -0.49
C LEU A 74 -2.99 7.02 -1.84
N ILE A 75 -3.95 7.82 -2.29
CA ILE A 75 -4.51 7.73 -3.64
C ILE A 75 -4.26 9.02 -4.41
N GLY A 76 -3.84 8.90 -5.67
CA GLY A 76 -3.63 10.03 -6.57
C GLY A 76 -4.75 10.14 -7.60
N ARG A 77 -4.59 9.45 -8.73
CA ARG A 77 -5.50 9.52 -9.89
C ARG A 77 -6.97 9.31 -9.55
N TYR A 78 -7.30 8.37 -8.67
CA TYR A 78 -8.69 8.08 -8.30
C TYR A 78 -9.37 9.27 -7.60
N ALA A 79 -8.66 10.03 -6.76
CA ALA A 79 -9.20 11.25 -6.18
C ALA A 79 -9.46 12.30 -7.26
N LEU A 80 -8.53 12.46 -8.22
CA LEU A 80 -8.70 13.39 -9.35
C LEU A 80 -9.85 12.99 -10.28
N TRP A 81 -10.06 11.69 -10.51
CA TRP A 81 -11.17 11.20 -11.32
C TRP A 81 -12.51 11.38 -10.62
N GLY A 82 -12.58 11.16 -9.31
CA GLY A 82 -13.75 11.52 -8.51
C GLY A 82 -14.05 13.02 -8.61
N LEU A 83 -13.02 13.85 -8.46
CA LEU A 83 -13.14 15.30 -8.59
C LEU A 83 -13.70 15.73 -9.96
N ALA A 84 -13.20 15.11 -11.04
CA ALA A 84 -13.67 15.40 -12.40
C ALA A 84 -15.10 14.91 -12.66
N TYR A 85 -15.54 13.85 -11.98
CA TYR A 85 -16.88 13.28 -12.14
C TYR A 85 -17.97 14.10 -11.45
N ASP A 86 -17.79 14.45 -10.16
CA ASP A 86 -18.82 15.15 -9.37
C ASP A 86 -18.21 16.02 -8.25
N GLY A 87 -17.10 16.71 -8.55
CA GLY A 87 -16.46 17.61 -7.60
C GLY A 87 -16.11 16.93 -6.27
N GLN A 88 -16.38 17.62 -5.15
CA GLN A 88 -16.18 17.06 -3.80
C GLN A 88 -16.92 15.72 -3.61
N LYS A 89 -18.17 15.62 -4.06
CA LYS A 89 -18.98 14.40 -3.88
C LYS A 89 -18.37 13.21 -4.60
N GLY A 90 -17.76 13.43 -5.76
CA GLY A 90 -17.06 12.37 -6.47
C GLY A 90 -15.79 11.91 -5.76
N VAL A 91 -15.05 12.82 -5.10
CA VAL A 91 -13.91 12.44 -4.23
C VAL A 91 -14.40 11.62 -3.04
N GLU A 92 -15.45 12.07 -2.35
CA GLU A 92 -16.06 11.36 -1.23
C GLU A 92 -16.56 9.96 -1.65
N ALA A 93 -17.19 9.85 -2.82
CA ALA A 93 -17.66 8.58 -3.36
C ALA A 93 -16.50 7.58 -3.56
N VAL A 94 -15.37 8.03 -4.11
CA VAL A 94 -14.17 7.20 -4.26
C VAL A 94 -13.66 6.72 -2.91
N LEU A 95 -13.56 7.61 -1.92
CA LEU A 95 -13.10 7.27 -0.58
C LEU A 95 -14.03 6.25 0.09
N HIS A 96 -15.35 6.43 0.00
CA HIS A 96 -16.33 5.50 0.55
C HIS A 96 -16.33 4.14 -0.17
N ILE A 97 -16.09 4.09 -1.48
CA ILE A 97 -15.95 2.82 -2.20
C ILE A 97 -14.74 2.05 -1.65
N LEU A 98 -13.58 2.69 -1.56
CA LEU A 98 -12.36 2.07 -1.04
C LEU A 98 -12.53 1.62 0.41
N GLU A 99 -13.16 2.43 1.26
CA GLU A 99 -13.45 2.10 2.66
C GLU A 99 -14.32 0.84 2.78
N ARG A 100 -15.45 0.78 2.05
CA ARG A 100 -16.36 -0.39 2.08
C ARG A 100 -15.69 -1.65 1.53
N GLU A 101 -14.86 -1.51 0.51
CA GLU A 101 -14.12 -2.63 -0.05
C GLU A 101 -13.06 -3.14 0.91
N LEU A 102 -12.30 -2.24 1.56
CA LEU A 102 -11.32 -2.60 2.58
C LEU A 102 -12.02 -3.34 3.73
N TRP A 103 -13.14 -2.80 4.23
CA TRP A 103 -13.95 -3.46 5.24
C TRP A 103 -14.39 -4.86 4.82
N ARG A 104 -14.87 -5.02 3.57
CA ARG A 104 -15.27 -6.33 3.04
C ARG A 104 -14.09 -7.30 2.99
N THR A 105 -12.92 -6.85 2.51
CA THR A 105 -11.70 -7.67 2.50
C THR A 105 -11.31 -8.08 3.92
N MET A 106 -11.32 -7.15 4.87
CA MET A 106 -11.01 -7.44 6.28
C MET A 106 -11.95 -8.50 6.87
N VAL A 107 -13.25 -8.39 6.63
CA VAL A 107 -14.24 -9.38 7.10
C VAL A 107 -13.97 -10.76 6.49
N LEU A 108 -13.74 -10.83 5.18
CA LEU A 108 -13.48 -12.10 4.48
C LEU A 108 -12.13 -12.72 4.83
N SER A 109 -11.14 -11.90 5.21
CA SER A 109 -9.81 -12.34 5.64
C SER A 109 -9.72 -12.61 7.15
N GLY A 110 -10.77 -12.34 7.93
CA GLY A 110 -10.79 -12.56 9.37
C GLY A 110 -10.02 -11.50 10.19
N ALA A 111 -9.76 -10.32 9.62
CA ALA A 111 -9.13 -9.21 10.32
C ALA A 111 -10.20 -8.32 10.99
N SER A 112 -10.34 -8.38 12.30
CA SER A 112 -11.34 -7.60 13.05
C SER A 112 -10.98 -6.13 13.26
N SER A 113 -9.72 -5.75 13.02
CA SER A 113 -9.22 -4.37 13.07
C SER A 113 -7.99 -4.23 12.16
N ILE A 114 -7.62 -2.98 11.83
CA ILE A 114 -6.41 -2.69 11.02
C ILE A 114 -5.17 -3.31 11.66
N SER A 115 -5.04 -3.22 12.99
CA SER A 115 -3.92 -3.82 13.75
C SER A 115 -3.88 -5.35 13.74
N LYS A 116 -4.92 -6.02 13.23
CA LYS A 116 -4.94 -7.48 13.03
C LYS A 116 -4.57 -7.89 11.60
N ILE A 117 -4.44 -6.94 10.68
CA ILE A 117 -3.91 -7.20 9.35
C ILE A 117 -2.43 -7.55 9.50
N SER A 118 -1.99 -8.63 8.86
CA SER A 118 -0.60 -9.10 8.95
C SER A 118 -0.15 -9.77 7.67
N ARG A 119 1.17 -9.87 7.48
CA ARG A 119 1.79 -10.53 6.31
C ARG A 119 1.33 -11.97 6.12
N SER A 120 0.88 -12.66 7.16
CA SER A 120 0.36 -14.03 7.06
C SER A 120 -1.00 -14.16 6.35
N MET A 121 -1.72 -13.05 6.16
CA MET A 121 -3.02 -13.00 5.49
C MET A 121 -2.91 -12.79 3.97
N VAL A 122 -1.69 -12.61 3.47
CA VAL A 122 -1.38 -12.48 2.04
C VAL A 122 -0.39 -13.57 1.63
N GLY A 123 -0.43 -13.96 0.36
CA GLY A 123 0.46 -14.97 -0.19
C GLY A 123 0.87 -14.64 -1.62
N ILE A 124 1.95 -15.27 -2.08
CA ILE A 124 2.44 -15.13 -3.46
C ILE A 124 1.93 -16.33 -4.27
N ALA A 125 1.35 -16.08 -5.44
CA ALA A 125 1.04 -17.14 -6.38
C ALA A 125 2.32 -17.86 -6.80
N LYS A 126 2.33 -19.20 -6.77
CA LYS A 126 3.48 -19.97 -7.25
C LYS A 126 3.74 -19.66 -8.72
N ARG A 127 4.98 -19.34 -9.08
CA ARG A 127 5.38 -19.02 -10.47
C ARG A 127 5.55 -20.28 -11.34
N ASP A 128 5.68 -21.45 -10.73
CA ASP A 128 6.04 -22.73 -11.35
C ASP A 128 5.04 -23.87 -11.07
N GLY A 129 3.83 -23.56 -10.61
CA GLY A 129 2.79 -24.58 -10.36
C GLY A 129 1.45 -24.02 -9.90
N PHE A 130 0.52 -24.91 -9.54
CA PHE A 130 -0.79 -24.54 -8.99
C PHE A 130 -0.71 -24.33 -7.47
N GLY A 131 -1.23 -23.21 -6.97
CA GLY A 131 -1.37 -22.90 -5.54
C GLY A 131 -0.75 -21.56 -5.11
N VAL A 132 -0.93 -21.24 -3.83
CA VAL A 132 -0.41 -20.02 -3.18
C VAL A 132 0.65 -20.42 -2.15
N SER A 133 1.80 -19.77 -2.19
CA SER A 133 2.82 -19.85 -1.14
C SER A 133 2.55 -18.76 -0.09
N LYS A 134 2.69 -19.08 1.20
CA LYS A 134 2.71 -18.04 2.24
C LYS A 134 3.94 -17.16 2.04
N LEU A 135 3.77 -15.86 2.28
CA LEU A 135 4.85 -14.88 2.37
C LEU A 135 5.76 -15.17 3.58
#